data_AF-A0A0G0EKX0-F1
#
_entry.id   AF-A0A0G0EKX0-F1
#
_cell.length_a   1.000
_cell.length_b   1.000
_cell.length_c   1.000
_cell.angle_alpha   90.00
_cell.angle_beta   90.00
_cell.angle_gamma   90.00
#
_symmetry.space_group_name_H-M   'P 1'
#
loop_
_entity.id
_entity.type
_entity.pdbx_description
1 polymer ?
#
loop_
_entity_poly.entity_id
_entity_poly.type
_entity_poly.pdbx_seq_one_letter_code
_entity_poly.pdbx_strand_id
1 'polypeptide(L)'
;MKNLSRVRTIAMAAGLAAFSAVVQLVHIGYQSPQFGMWIDIVAVGWIIALFLFGFRISMMVSIIGALMITLFAPDTWLGASMKLVATLPTVIILSAWLLFKKKKNTFYSNKINLIIPLVISLIIRSALVLPINYYYAIPIWTGLSSAKAMQIIPWYVIVLFNIIQGIIEVVFAWLLVFKFRLSRYANWHK
;
A
#
# COMPACT_ATOMS: atom_id res chain seq x y z
N MET A 1 -9.16 -17.03 -26.41
CA MET A 1 -9.18 -17.09 -24.91
C MET A 1 -8.17 -16.19 -24.19
N LYS A 2 -6.95 -15.95 -24.69
CA LYS A 2 -5.98 -15.02 -24.04
C LYS A 2 -6.50 -13.57 -23.92
N ASN A 3 -7.21 -13.05 -24.92
CA ASN A 3 -7.70 -11.66 -24.92
C ASN A 3 -8.76 -11.37 -23.85
N LEU A 4 -9.75 -12.25 -23.66
CA LEU A 4 -10.74 -12.12 -22.58
C LEU A 4 -10.10 -12.06 -21.19
N SER A 5 -9.01 -12.81 -20.97
CA SER A 5 -8.29 -12.77 -19.68
C SER A 5 -7.56 -11.46 -19.44
N ARG A 6 -7.07 -10.80 -20.51
CA ARG A 6 -6.43 -9.48 -20.41
C ARG A 6 -7.46 -8.39 -20.14
N VAL A 7 -8.56 -8.36 -20.89
CA VAL A 7 -9.65 -7.38 -20.68
C VAL A 7 -10.18 -7.46 -19.25
N ARG A 8 -10.43 -8.68 -18.75
CA ARG A 8 -10.88 -8.88 -17.36
C ARG A 8 -9.87 -8.37 -16.33
N THR A 9 -8.58 -8.59 -16.55
CA THR A 9 -7.52 -8.12 -15.63
C THR A 9 -7.47 -6.60 -15.62
N ILE A 10 -7.56 -5.96 -16.79
CA ILE A 10 -7.58 -4.50 -16.92
C ILE A 10 -8.81 -3.91 -16.23
N ALA A 11 -10.00 -4.47 -16.48
CA ALA A 11 -11.24 -4.02 -15.85
C ALA A 11 -11.19 -4.11 -14.32
N MET A 12 -10.66 -5.22 -13.77
CA MET A 12 -10.50 -5.38 -12.33
C MET A 12 -9.42 -4.46 -11.75
N ALA A 13 -8.31 -4.25 -12.45
CA ALA A 13 -7.28 -3.30 -12.05
C ALA A 13 -7.83 -1.87 -11.99
N ALA A 14 -8.57 -1.45 -13.01
CA ALA A 14 -9.26 -0.16 -13.04
C ALA A 14 -10.27 -0.04 -11.88
N GLY A 15 -11.05 -1.10 -11.61
CA GLY A 15 -11.97 -1.14 -10.47
C GLY A 15 -11.27 -0.99 -9.12
N LEU A 16 -10.12 -1.65 -8.92
CA LEU A 16 -9.32 -1.52 -7.69
C LEU A 16 -8.70 -0.13 -7.54
N ALA A 17 -8.25 0.49 -8.64
CA ALA A 17 -7.75 1.85 -8.63
C ALA A 17 -8.86 2.86 -8.30
N ALA A 18 -10.03 2.71 -8.91
CA ALA A 18 -11.22 3.52 -8.62
C ALA A 18 -11.68 3.36 -7.17
N PHE A 19 -11.71 2.13 -6.64
CA PHE A 19 -12.01 1.87 -5.24
C PHE A 19 -11.03 2.59 -4.31
N SER A 20 -9.73 2.51 -4.60
CA SER A 20 -8.68 3.20 -3.83
C SER A 20 -8.92 4.72 -3.80
N ALA A 21 -9.30 5.30 -4.94
CA ALA A 21 -9.62 6.73 -5.03
C ALA A 21 -10.87 7.09 -4.21
N VAL A 22 -11.95 6.32 -4.31
CA VAL A 22 -13.19 6.56 -3.54
C VAL A 22 -12.93 6.49 -2.03
N VAL A 23 -12.18 5.48 -1.58
CA VAL A 23 -11.80 5.34 -0.16
C VAL A 23 -11.06 6.58 0.33
N GLN A 24 -10.14 7.12 -0.48
CA GLN A 24 -9.41 8.33 -0.14
C GLN A 24 -10.34 9.55 -0.07
N LEU A 25 -11.22 9.74 -1.06
CA LEU A 25 -12.12 10.90 -1.13
C LEU A 25 -13.12 10.93 0.03
N VAL A 26 -13.61 9.76 0.43
CA VAL A 26 -14.54 9.62 1.56
C VAL A 26 -13.79 9.61 2.91
N HIS A 27 -12.46 9.67 2.90
CA HIS A 27 -11.62 9.67 4.10
C HIS A 27 -11.90 8.49 5.03
N ILE A 28 -12.06 7.29 4.46
CA ILE A 28 -12.31 6.08 5.24
C ILE A 28 -11.02 5.68 5.96
N GLY A 29 -10.92 6.10 7.21
CA GLY A 29 -9.74 5.92 8.04
C GLY A 29 -9.79 6.72 9.33
N TYR A 30 -8.66 6.76 10.02
CA TYR A 30 -8.42 7.58 11.21
C TYR A 30 -7.29 8.56 10.94
N GLN A 31 -7.55 9.86 11.07
CA GLN A 31 -6.52 10.90 11.09
C GLN A 31 -6.15 11.23 12.52
N SER A 32 -4.86 11.24 12.84
CA SER A 32 -4.39 11.74 14.13
C SER A 32 -4.54 13.27 14.19
N PRO A 33 -5.31 13.82 15.15
CA PRO A 33 -5.42 15.26 15.33
C PRO A 33 -4.08 15.93 15.69
N GLN A 34 -3.18 15.20 16.36
CA GLN A 34 -1.92 15.74 16.86
C GLN A 34 -0.81 15.76 15.79
N PHE A 35 -0.80 14.79 14.89
CA PHE A 35 0.33 14.58 13.96
C PHE A 35 -0.06 14.69 12.49
N GLY A 36 -1.35 14.83 12.17
CA GLY A 36 -1.85 14.92 10.80
C GLY A 36 -1.74 13.63 9.97
N MET A 37 -1.12 12.58 10.51
CA MET A 37 -0.95 11.29 9.83
C MET A 37 -2.27 10.51 9.76
N TRP A 38 -2.51 9.89 8.61
CA TRP A 38 -3.69 9.07 8.33
C TRP A 38 -3.39 7.57 8.39
N ILE A 39 -4.33 6.83 8.95
CA ILE A 39 -4.45 5.38 8.83
C ILE A 39 -5.71 5.11 8.01
N ASP A 40 -5.57 4.63 6.78
CA ASP A 40 -6.68 4.41 5.85
C ASP A 40 -6.55 3.08 5.10
N ILE A 41 -7.57 2.73 4.30
CA ILE A 41 -7.61 1.46 3.57
C ILE A 41 -7.33 1.62 2.07
N VAL A 42 -6.72 2.73 1.64
CA VAL A 42 -6.52 3.04 0.21
C VAL A 42 -5.59 2.04 -0.46
N ALA A 43 -4.45 1.77 0.16
CA ALA A 43 -3.46 0.83 -0.37
C ALA A 43 -3.90 -0.64 -0.29
N VAL A 44 -5.00 -0.97 0.40
CA VAL A 44 -5.58 -2.33 0.38
C VAL A 44 -5.88 -2.76 -1.06
N GLY A 45 -6.42 -1.86 -1.90
CA GLY A 45 -6.67 -2.15 -3.32
C GLY A 45 -5.41 -2.52 -4.09
N TRP A 46 -4.27 -1.90 -3.75
CA TRP A 46 -2.98 -2.12 -4.41
C TRP A 46 -2.41 -3.49 -4.03
N ILE A 47 -2.55 -3.88 -2.74
CA ILE A 47 -2.12 -5.19 -2.25
C ILE A 47 -3.06 -6.31 -2.73
N ILE A 48 -4.36 -6.05 -2.87
CA ILE A 48 -5.29 -6.99 -3.53
C ILE A 48 -4.85 -7.25 -4.96
N ALA A 49 -4.52 -6.20 -5.72
CA ALA A 49 -4.01 -6.35 -7.09
C ALA A 49 -2.73 -7.19 -7.13
N LEU A 50 -1.85 -7.04 -6.12
CA LEU A 50 -0.66 -7.88 -5.99
C LEU A 50 -1.03 -9.36 -5.80
N PHE A 51 -1.89 -9.66 -4.84
CA PHE A 51 -2.27 -11.05 -4.58
C PHE A 51 -3.01 -11.68 -5.77
N LEU A 52 -3.90 -10.95 -6.44
CA LEU A 52 -4.69 -11.49 -7.55
C LEU A 52 -3.94 -11.61 -8.88
N PHE A 53 -3.07 -10.64 -9.18
CA PHE A 53 -2.52 -10.48 -10.54
C PHE A 53 -0.99 -10.39 -10.60
N GLY A 54 -0.33 -10.19 -9.46
CA GLY A 54 1.12 -10.05 -9.35
C GLY A 54 1.64 -8.62 -9.45
N PHE A 55 2.96 -8.51 -9.37
CA PHE A 55 3.69 -7.25 -9.21
C PHE A 55 3.32 -6.17 -10.24
N ARG A 56 3.33 -6.52 -11.54
CA ARG A 56 3.12 -5.54 -12.63
C ARG A 56 1.78 -4.83 -12.52
N ILE A 57 0.71 -5.59 -12.27
CA ILE A 57 -0.64 -5.01 -12.16
C ILE A 57 -0.80 -4.24 -10.85
N SER A 58 -0.22 -4.71 -9.75
CA SER A 58 -0.20 -3.95 -8.49
C SER A 58 0.46 -2.58 -8.64
N MET A 59 1.61 -2.51 -9.33
CA MET A 59 2.28 -1.25 -9.64
C MET A 59 1.45 -0.33 -10.53
N MET A 60 0.76 -0.86 -11.53
CA MET A 60 -0.14 -0.04 -12.35
C MET A 60 -1.30 0.52 -11.51
N VAL A 61 -1.90 -0.30 -10.65
CA VAL A 61 -2.99 0.11 -9.76
C VAL A 61 -2.52 1.14 -8.75
N SER A 62 -1.31 1.01 -8.19
CA SER A 62 -0.77 1.98 -7.24
C SER A 62 -0.41 3.32 -7.89
N ILE A 63 0.15 3.31 -9.10
CA ILE A 63 0.45 4.55 -9.85
C ILE A 63 -0.85 5.27 -10.21
N ILE A 64 -1.83 4.55 -10.78
CA ILE A 64 -3.14 5.16 -11.11
C ILE A 64 -3.82 5.66 -9.84
N GLY A 65 -3.78 4.87 -8.76
CA GLY A 65 -4.30 5.28 -7.45
C GLY A 65 -3.65 6.57 -6.95
N ALA A 66 -2.32 6.66 -6.98
CA ALA A 66 -1.57 7.87 -6.58
C ALA A 66 -1.91 9.08 -7.47
N LEU A 67 -2.07 8.89 -8.77
CA LEU A 67 -2.53 9.95 -9.67
C LEU A 67 -3.94 10.43 -9.30
N MET A 68 -4.86 9.51 -9.01
CA MET A 68 -6.21 9.88 -8.58
C MET A 68 -6.21 10.65 -7.26
N ILE A 69 -5.40 10.23 -6.28
CA ILE A 69 -5.21 10.97 -5.02
C ILE A 69 -4.68 12.37 -5.32
N THR A 70 -3.67 12.48 -6.18
CA THR A 70 -3.06 13.77 -6.55
C THR A 70 -4.08 14.74 -7.16
N LEU A 71 -4.97 14.25 -8.03
CA LEU A 71 -5.89 15.08 -8.79
C LEU A 71 -7.17 15.42 -8.02
N PHE A 72 -7.63 14.55 -7.13
CA PHE A 72 -8.97 14.67 -6.54
C PHE A 72 -8.98 14.72 -5.01
N ALA A 73 -7.96 14.21 -4.32
CA ALA A 73 -7.97 14.16 -2.85
C ALA A 73 -7.40 15.45 -2.22
N PRO A 74 -7.91 15.86 -1.03
CA PRO A 74 -7.38 17.01 -0.31
C PRO A 74 -5.91 16.89 0.08
N ASP A 75 -5.39 15.66 0.22
CA ASP A 75 -3.98 15.39 0.56
C ASP A 75 -2.99 15.77 -0.56
N THR A 76 -3.51 16.08 -1.75
CA THR A 76 -2.75 16.50 -2.94
C THR A 76 -1.66 15.52 -3.38
N TRP A 77 -0.71 15.99 -4.19
CA TRP A 77 0.44 15.25 -4.67
C TRP A 77 1.38 14.77 -3.55
N LEU A 78 1.45 15.50 -2.43
CA LEU A 78 2.35 15.16 -1.32
C LEU A 78 1.87 13.90 -0.58
N GLY A 79 0.58 13.80 -0.28
CA GLY A 79 0.02 12.59 0.31
C GLY A 79 0.13 11.39 -0.63
N ALA A 80 -0.11 11.60 -1.92
CA ALA A 80 0.04 10.57 -2.94
C ALA A 80 1.47 10.02 -3.03
N SER A 81 2.48 10.91 -3.04
CA SER A 81 3.89 10.50 -3.10
C SER A 81 4.29 9.73 -1.85
N MET A 82 3.91 10.21 -0.67
CA MET A 82 4.19 9.55 0.60
C MET A 82 3.54 8.17 0.70
N LYS A 83 2.29 8.03 0.25
CA LYS A 83 1.58 6.75 0.26
C LYS A 83 2.23 5.74 -0.70
N LEU A 84 2.63 6.18 -1.88
CA LEU A 84 3.33 5.33 -2.85
C LEU A 84 4.67 4.87 -2.28
N VAL A 85 5.48 5.79 -1.75
CA VAL A 85 6.76 5.50 -1.10
C VAL A 85 6.60 4.52 0.06
N ALA A 86 5.58 4.70 0.90
CA ALA A 86 5.35 3.85 2.06
C ALA A 86 4.89 2.43 1.67
N THR A 87 4.12 2.29 0.59
CA THR A 87 3.55 0.99 0.16
C THR A 87 4.50 0.20 -0.75
N LEU A 88 5.39 0.90 -1.47
CA LEU A 88 6.29 0.29 -2.45
C LEU A 88 7.20 -0.80 -1.86
N PRO A 89 7.83 -0.63 -0.68
CA PRO A 89 8.59 -1.69 -0.02
C PRO A 89 7.78 -2.97 0.19
N THR A 90 6.51 -2.84 0.61
CA THR A 90 5.60 -3.97 0.82
C THR A 90 5.31 -4.70 -0.50
N VAL A 91 4.99 -3.96 -1.57
CA VAL A 91 4.73 -4.56 -2.88
C VAL A 91 5.96 -5.27 -3.43
N ILE A 92 7.14 -4.65 -3.32
CA ILE A 92 8.40 -5.21 -3.81
C ILE A 92 8.78 -6.46 -3.02
N ILE A 93 8.81 -6.40 -1.69
CA ILE A 93 9.27 -7.51 -0.85
C ILE A 93 8.33 -8.70 -0.96
N LEU A 94 7.00 -8.50 -0.92
CA LEU A 94 6.04 -9.58 -1.11
C LEU A 94 6.19 -10.24 -2.49
N SER A 95 6.51 -9.48 -3.53
CA SER A 95 6.73 -10.02 -4.88
C SER A 95 8.07 -10.76 -4.98
N ALA A 96 9.15 -10.14 -4.51
CA ALA A 96 10.49 -10.69 -4.54
C ALA A 96 10.60 -11.98 -3.74
N TRP A 97 9.90 -12.08 -2.61
CA TRP A 97 9.87 -13.28 -1.78
C TRP A 97 9.28 -14.49 -2.51
N LEU A 98 8.24 -14.28 -3.34
CA LEU A 98 7.68 -15.35 -4.18
C LEU A 98 8.68 -15.82 -5.24
N LEU A 99 9.41 -14.89 -5.86
CA LEU A 99 10.47 -15.21 -6.82
C LEU A 99 11.59 -16.01 -6.15
N PHE A 100 12.06 -15.56 -4.98
CA PHE A 100 13.09 -16.24 -4.20
C PHE A 100 12.69 -17.66 -3.81
N LYS A 101 11.44 -17.85 -3.36
CA LYS A 101 10.89 -19.18 -3.02
C LYS A 101 10.47 -20.00 -4.24
N LYS A 102 10.53 -19.44 -5.46
CA LYS A 102 10.01 -20.03 -6.70
C LYS A 102 8.56 -20.52 -6.55
N LYS A 103 7.71 -19.71 -5.90
CA LYS A 103 6.30 -20.01 -5.65
C LYS A 103 5.38 -19.04 -6.39
N LYS A 104 4.17 -19.50 -6.69
CA LYS A 104 3.08 -18.63 -7.17
C LYS A 104 2.44 -17.90 -5.99
N ASN A 105 1.68 -16.83 -6.24
CA ASN A 105 1.11 -16.06 -5.13
C ASN A 105 0.12 -16.90 -4.27
N THR A 106 -0.36 -18.08 -4.73
CA THR A 106 -1.17 -19.02 -3.91
C THR A 106 -0.45 -19.49 -2.65
N PHE A 107 0.87 -19.37 -2.62
CA PHE A 107 1.70 -19.59 -1.44
C PHE A 107 1.26 -18.74 -0.24
N TYR A 108 0.76 -17.53 -0.48
CA TYR A 108 0.26 -16.66 0.58
C TYR A 108 -1.13 -17.05 1.09
N SER A 109 -1.78 -18.07 0.53
CA SER A 109 -3.04 -18.59 1.11
C SER A 109 -2.86 -19.08 2.55
N ASN A 110 -1.67 -19.59 2.90
CA ASN A 110 -1.30 -19.84 4.29
C ASN A 110 -0.74 -18.55 4.91
N LYS A 111 -1.44 -18.02 5.91
CA LYS A 111 -1.05 -16.80 6.65
C LYS A 111 0.36 -16.84 7.22
N ILE A 112 0.89 -18.01 7.59
CA ILE A 112 2.24 -18.15 8.14
C ILE A 112 3.29 -17.73 7.11
N ASN A 113 3.03 -17.97 5.82
CA ASN A 113 3.94 -17.63 4.74
C ASN A 113 4.06 -16.12 4.48
N LEU A 114 3.15 -15.31 5.04
CA LEU A 114 3.21 -13.85 4.97
C LEU A 114 4.06 -13.22 6.07
N ILE A 115 4.27 -13.90 7.20
CA ILE A 115 4.87 -13.29 8.39
C ILE A 115 6.26 -12.75 8.09
N ILE A 116 7.16 -13.58 7.56
CA ILE A 116 8.54 -13.19 7.27
C ILE A 116 8.62 -12.04 6.25
N PRO A 117 8.04 -12.14 5.04
CA PRO A 117 8.14 -11.05 4.07
C PRO A 117 7.42 -9.78 4.53
N LEU A 118 6.33 -9.89 5.31
CA LEU A 118 5.68 -8.74 5.92
C LEU A 118 6.62 -8.03 6.89
N VAL A 119 7.22 -8.75 7.84
CA VAL A 119 8.16 -8.15 8.82
C VAL A 119 9.31 -7.45 8.12
N ILE A 120 9.94 -8.10 7.13
CA ILE A 120 11.02 -7.49 6.33
C ILE A 120 10.53 -6.21 5.65
N SER A 121 9.32 -6.26 5.06
CA SER A 121 8.77 -5.09 4.37
C SER A 121 8.47 -3.93 5.32
N LEU A 122 8.00 -4.19 6.55
CA LEU A 122 7.70 -3.16 7.54
C LEU A 122 8.98 -2.50 8.06
N ILE A 123 10.06 -3.27 8.22
CA ILE A 123 11.38 -2.73 8.59
C ILE A 123 11.88 -1.78 7.49
N ILE A 124 11.86 -2.22 6.23
CA ILE A 124 12.32 -1.41 5.11
C ILE A 124 11.43 -0.18 4.91
N ARG A 125 10.10 -0.34 5.00
CA ARG A 125 9.14 0.77 4.99
C ARG A 125 9.50 1.80 6.05
N SER A 126 9.66 1.36 7.30
CA SER A 126 9.97 2.26 8.42
C SER A 126 11.30 2.98 8.22
N ALA A 127 12.34 2.28 7.76
CA ALA A 127 13.64 2.86 7.46
C ALA A 127 13.59 3.89 6.32
N LEU A 128 12.70 3.70 5.33
CA LEU A 128 12.54 4.59 4.19
C LEU A 128 11.67 5.81 4.52
N VAL A 129 10.51 5.59 5.15
CA VAL A 129 9.55 6.66 5.43
C VAL A 129 10.04 7.61 6.51
N LEU A 130 10.88 7.15 7.44
CA LEU A 130 11.37 7.99 8.53
C LEU A 130 12.16 9.22 8.03
N PRO A 131 13.25 9.07 7.25
CA PRO A 131 13.98 10.23 6.71
C PRO A 131 13.10 11.04 5.76
N ILE A 132 12.27 10.40 4.94
CA ILE A 132 11.41 11.11 3.98
C ILE A 132 10.36 11.96 4.72
N ASN A 133 9.84 11.51 5.86
CA ASN A 133 8.95 12.34 6.67
C ASN A 133 9.67 13.57 7.23
N TYR A 134 10.86 13.43 7.79
CA TYR A 134 11.56 14.55 8.43
C TYR A 134 12.18 15.55 7.47
N TYR A 135 12.64 15.11 6.30
CA TYR A 135 13.37 15.95 5.36
C TYR A 135 12.54 16.37 4.16
N TYR A 136 11.37 15.77 3.94
CA TYR A 136 10.51 16.06 2.79
C TYR A 136 9.07 16.33 3.20
N ALA A 137 8.36 15.38 3.82
CA ALA A 137 6.91 15.52 4.03
C ALA A 137 6.55 16.62 5.05
N ILE A 138 7.11 16.55 6.26
CA ILE A 138 6.78 17.49 7.34
C ILE A 138 7.23 18.91 6.98
N PRO A 139 8.44 19.17 6.46
CA PRO A 139 8.84 20.51 6.05
C PRO A 139 7.95 21.11 4.97
N ILE A 140 7.54 20.34 3.97
CA ILE A 140 6.64 20.83 2.90
C ILE A 140 5.23 21.09 3.45
N TRP A 141 4.72 20.21 4.30
CA TRP A 141 3.35 20.31 4.83
C TRP A 141 3.18 21.41 5.87
N THR A 142 4.18 21.62 6.73
CA THR A 142 4.07 22.51 7.92
C THR A 142 4.94 23.76 7.84
N GLY A 143 5.92 23.80 6.94
CA GLY A 143 6.97 24.84 6.93
C GLY A 143 8.00 24.72 8.06
N LEU A 144 7.94 23.67 8.89
CA LEU A 144 8.90 23.46 9.99
C LEU A 144 10.26 22.98 9.46
N SER A 145 11.34 23.41 10.11
CA SER A 145 12.65 22.81 9.90
C SER A 145 12.69 21.37 10.40
N SER A 146 13.53 20.52 9.78
CA SER A 146 13.65 19.11 10.18
C SER A 146 14.04 18.95 11.66
N ALA A 147 14.89 19.83 12.20
CA ALA A 147 15.27 19.81 13.61
C ALA A 147 14.07 20.05 14.53
N LYS A 148 13.19 21.00 14.19
CA LYS A 148 11.97 21.28 14.97
C LYS A 148 10.93 20.17 14.79
N ALA A 149 10.84 19.59 13.59
CA ALA A 149 9.97 18.44 13.31
C ALA A 149 10.34 17.22 14.17
N MET A 150 11.64 16.92 14.33
CA MET A 150 12.12 15.82 15.18
C MET A 150 11.80 16.01 16.67
N GLN A 151 11.68 17.25 17.13
CA GLN A 151 11.30 17.57 18.51
C GLN A 151 9.79 17.39 18.74
N ILE A 152 8.96 17.77 17.77
CA ILE A 152 7.49 17.73 17.88
C ILE A 152 6.95 16.33 17.60
N ILE A 153 7.49 15.65 16.59
CA ILE A 153 7.03 14.33 16.15
C ILE A 153 8.18 13.34 16.35
N PRO A 154 8.19 12.58 17.46
CA PRO A 154 9.23 11.59 17.70
C PRO A 154 9.22 10.48 16.66
N TRP A 155 10.40 9.93 16.36
CA TRP A 155 10.58 8.96 15.27
C TRP A 155 9.72 7.71 15.45
N TYR A 156 9.54 7.26 16.70
CA TYR A 156 8.75 6.08 17.04
C TYR A 156 7.27 6.26 16.70
N VAL A 157 6.76 7.50 16.69
CA VAL A 157 5.37 7.79 16.30
C VAL A 157 5.20 7.56 14.79
N ILE A 158 6.10 8.09 13.97
CA ILE A 158 6.10 7.89 12.51
C ILE A 158 6.22 6.40 12.17
N VAL A 159 7.14 5.70 12.85
CA VAL A 159 7.36 4.26 12.66
C VAL A 159 6.11 3.47 13.07
N LEU A 160 5.51 3.77 14.23
CA LEU A 160 4.33 3.06 14.71
C LEU A 160 3.14 3.21 13.75
N PHE A 161 2.86 4.43 13.29
CA PHE A 161 1.79 4.66 12.31
C PHE A 161 2.03 3.88 11.02
N ASN A 162 3.26 3.86 10.51
CA ASN A 162 3.60 3.13 9.30
C ASN A 162 3.55 1.60 9.46
N ILE A 163 3.90 1.08 10.64
CA ILE A 163 3.78 -0.33 10.98
C ILE A 163 2.29 -0.73 11.02
N ILE A 164 1.47 0.01 11.76
CA ILE A 164 0.04 -0.27 11.88
C ILE A 164 -0.63 -0.21 10.50
N GLN A 165 -0.36 0.85 9.75
CA GLN A 165 -0.88 1.04 8.40
C GLN A 165 -0.49 -0.13 7.47
N GLY A 166 0.80 -0.51 7.44
CA GLY A 166 1.27 -1.61 6.60
C GLY A 166 0.68 -2.97 6.98
N ILE A 167 0.45 -3.21 8.29
CA ILE A 167 -0.24 -4.42 8.75
C ILE A 167 -1.70 -4.42 8.28
N ILE A 168 -2.42 -3.32 8.46
CA ILE A 168 -3.83 -3.20 8.04
C ILE A 168 -3.95 -3.46 6.54
N GLU A 169 -3.13 -2.80 5.72
CA GLU A 169 -3.12 -2.94 4.26
C GLU A 169 -2.99 -4.40 3.81
N VAL A 170 -2.01 -5.11 4.37
CA VAL A 170 -1.71 -6.50 3.99
C VAL A 170 -2.72 -7.48 4.56
N VAL A 171 -3.12 -7.32 5.83
CA VAL A 171 -4.05 -8.23 6.49
C VAL A 171 -5.45 -8.11 5.88
N PHE A 172 -5.95 -6.89 5.63
CA PHE A 172 -7.24 -6.71 4.97
C PHE A 172 -7.23 -7.28 3.55
N ALA A 173 -6.19 -6.98 2.76
CA ALA A 173 -6.07 -7.54 1.42
C ALA A 173 -6.02 -9.07 1.45
N TRP A 174 -5.29 -9.66 2.40
CA TRP A 174 -5.21 -11.10 2.56
C TRP A 174 -6.56 -11.73 2.93
N LEU A 175 -7.28 -11.12 3.88
CA LEU A 175 -8.63 -11.57 4.27
C LEU A 175 -9.56 -11.55 3.07
N LEU A 176 -9.62 -10.44 2.32
CA LEU A 176 -10.48 -10.31 1.15
C LEU A 176 -10.11 -11.32 0.06
N VAL A 177 -8.82 -11.50 -0.23
CA VAL A 177 -8.39 -12.39 -1.31
C VAL A 177 -8.54 -13.87 -0.97
N PHE A 178 -8.03 -14.30 0.18
CA PHE A 178 -7.92 -15.72 0.49
C PHE A 178 -9.04 -16.22 1.39
N LYS A 179 -9.43 -15.48 2.43
CA LYS A 179 -10.52 -15.89 3.35
C LYS A 179 -11.90 -15.73 2.71
N PHE A 180 -12.15 -14.58 2.08
CA PHE A 180 -13.40 -14.30 1.36
C PHE A 180 -13.39 -14.78 -0.11
N ARG A 181 -12.36 -15.52 -0.51
CA ARG A 181 -12.25 -16.22 -1.80
C ARG A 181 -12.36 -15.33 -3.04
N LEU A 182 -11.94 -14.06 -2.98
CA LEU A 182 -11.73 -13.27 -4.21
C LEU A 182 -10.64 -13.86 -5.10
N SER A 183 -9.81 -14.79 -4.58
CA SER A 183 -8.87 -15.60 -5.35
C SER A 183 -9.48 -16.29 -6.59
N ARG A 184 -10.79 -16.54 -6.62
CA ARG A 184 -11.50 -17.06 -7.80
C ARG A 184 -11.36 -16.19 -9.06
N TYR A 185 -11.06 -14.90 -8.88
CA TYR A 185 -10.88 -13.95 -9.99
C TYR A 185 -9.42 -13.81 -10.46
N ALA A 186 -8.47 -14.39 -9.71
CA ALA A 186 -7.05 -14.26 -9.97
C ALA A 186 -6.59 -14.94 -11.27
N ASN A 187 -5.45 -14.50 -11.79
CA ASN A 187 -4.91 -14.97 -13.06
C ASN A 187 -3.97 -16.18 -12.92
N TRP A 188 -3.57 -16.54 -11.69
CA TRP A 188 -2.62 -17.63 -11.37
C TRP A 188 -3.20 -19.06 -11.51
N HIS A 189 -4.51 -19.20 -11.78
CA HIS A 189 -5.22 -20.47 -11.89
C HIS A 189 -5.11 -21.06 -13.31
N LYS A 190 -4.27 -20.44 -14.14
CA LYS A 190 -3.97 -20.85 -15.52
C LYS A 190 -2.50 -21.20 -15.64
#